data_AF-H9MB29-F1
#
_entry.id   AF-H9MB29-F1
#
_cell.length_a   1.000
_cell.length_b   1.000
_cell.length_c   1.000
_cell.angle_alpha   90.00
_cell.angle_beta   90.00
_cell.angle_gamma   90.00
#
_symmetry.space_group_name_H-M   'P 1'
#
loop_
_entity.id
_entity.type
_entity.pdbx_description
1 polymer ?
#
loop_
_entity_poly.entity_id
_entity_poly.type
_entity_poly.pdbx_seq_one_letter_code
_entity_poly.pdbx_strand_id
1 'polypeptide(L)'
;KQPTPIYDPARSSTYSKVSCKSLLCNALPDFECKSTAGCEYQYTYGDFSITVGILSYETLTLTSKSGAEQLIPNFAFGCGQNNEGNGFDQGAGIVGLGRGPLSLISQLSASMPKKFSYCLMTIDDSQSKTSPLMFG
;
A
#
# COMPACT_ATOMS: atom_id res chain seq x y z
N LYS A 1 0.83 -8.73 16.39
CA LYS A 1 0.11 -7.47 16.77
C LYS A 1 0.90 -6.33 16.18
N GLN A 2 0.31 -5.45 15.36
CA GLN A 2 1.04 -4.36 14.70
C GLN A 2 1.36 -3.20 15.70
N PRO A 3 2.41 -2.39 15.45
CA PRO A 3 2.89 -1.38 16.39
C PRO A 3 2.09 -0.07 16.36
N THR A 4 1.27 0.11 15.32
CA THR A 4 0.43 1.30 15.08
C THR A 4 -1.06 0.95 15.17
N PRO A 5 -1.94 1.95 15.38
CA PRO A 5 -3.38 1.73 15.31
C PRO A 5 -3.80 1.14 13.96
N ILE A 6 -4.75 0.20 13.99
CA ILE A 6 -5.36 -0.33 12.78
C ILE A 6 -6.13 0.81 12.09
N TYR A 7 -5.93 0.97 10.79
CA TYR A 7 -6.69 1.91 9.98
C TYR A 7 -8.19 1.55 10.02
N ASP A 8 -9.04 2.53 10.34
CA ASP A 8 -10.49 2.37 10.42
C ASP A 8 -11.16 3.04 9.20
N PRO A 9 -11.65 2.24 8.23
CA PRO A 9 -12.31 2.77 7.03
C PRO A 9 -13.54 3.63 7.33
N ALA A 10 -14.23 3.40 8.44
CA ALA A 10 -15.45 4.17 8.77
C ALA A 10 -15.15 5.61 9.19
N ARG A 11 -13.89 5.92 9.51
CA ARG A 11 -13.44 7.25 9.93
C ARG A 11 -12.97 8.14 8.78
N SER A 12 -12.97 7.63 7.55
CA SER A 12 -12.57 8.37 6.37
C SER A 12 -13.74 8.56 5.41
N SER A 13 -13.97 9.80 5.00
CA SER A 13 -14.98 10.12 3.98
C SER A 13 -14.51 9.84 2.55
N THR A 14 -13.21 9.62 2.33
CA THR A 14 -12.65 9.33 1.01
C THR A 14 -12.36 7.85 0.78
N TYR A 15 -12.50 7.02 1.83
CA TYR A 15 -12.44 5.58 1.71
C TYR A 15 -13.56 5.04 0.84
N SER A 16 -13.24 4.12 -0.05
CA SER A 16 -14.23 3.30 -0.74
C SER A 16 -13.66 1.94 -1.13
N LYS A 17 -14.53 0.97 -1.40
CA LYS A 17 -14.10 -0.38 -1.84
C LYS A 17 -13.86 -0.39 -3.34
N VAL A 18 -12.82 -1.09 -3.79
CA VAL A 18 -12.60 -1.31 -5.23
C VAL A 18 -13.67 -2.27 -5.76
N SER A 19 -14.34 -1.87 -6.83
CA SER A 19 -15.30 -2.72 -7.53
C SER A 19 -14.61 -3.91 -8.19
N CYS A 20 -15.27 -5.06 -8.17
CA CYS A 20 -14.87 -6.26 -8.92
C CYS A 20 -14.69 -6.05 -10.43
N LYS A 21 -15.32 -5.03 -11.01
CA LYS A 21 -15.15 -4.70 -12.44
C LYS A 21 -13.92 -3.84 -12.71
N SER A 22 -13.22 -3.38 -11.66
CA SER A 22 -12.03 -2.55 -11.80
C SER A 22 -10.88 -3.35 -12.40
N LEU A 23 -10.14 -2.72 -13.31
CA LEU A 23 -8.91 -3.28 -13.85
C LEU A 23 -7.85 -3.54 -12.77
N LEU A 24 -7.92 -2.83 -11.64
CA LEU A 24 -7.03 -3.04 -10.50
C LEU A 24 -7.33 -4.34 -9.76
N CYS A 25 -8.60 -4.74 -9.68
CA CYS A 25 -8.98 -6.03 -9.11
C CYS A 25 -8.45 -7.17 -9.98
N ASN A 26 -8.63 -7.06 -11.30
CA ASN A 26 -8.13 -8.04 -12.27
C ASN A 26 -6.59 -8.08 -12.38
N ALA A 27 -5.88 -7.15 -11.76
CA ALA A 27 -4.42 -7.13 -11.71
C ALA A 27 -3.84 -7.84 -10.50
N LEU A 28 -4.69 -8.29 -9.56
CA LEU A 28 -4.28 -9.12 -8.45
C LEU A 28 -3.89 -10.52 -8.96
N PRO A 29 -2.88 -11.17 -8.35
CA PRO A 29 -2.51 -12.54 -8.70
C PRO A 29 -3.61 -13.54 -8.31
N ASP A 30 -4.29 -13.28 -7.18
CA ASP A 30 -5.38 -14.07 -6.66
C ASP A 30 -6.42 -13.15 -6.01
N PHE A 31 -7.69 -13.32 -6.40
CA PHE A 31 -8.78 -12.51 -5.90
C PHE A 31 -10.12 -13.24 -6.00
N GLU A 32 -11.00 -12.92 -5.06
CA GLU A 32 -12.39 -13.33 -5.07
C GLU A 32 -13.32 -12.12 -5.09
N CYS A 33 -14.47 -12.29 -5.73
CA CYS A 33 -15.46 -11.24 -5.82
C CYS A 33 -16.68 -11.58 -4.99
N LYS A 34 -16.79 -10.90 -3.84
CA LYS A 34 -17.91 -11.05 -2.90
C LYS A 34 -18.90 -9.91 -3.13
N SER A 35 -20.16 -10.25 -3.37
CA SER A 35 -21.22 -9.32 -3.76
C SER A 35 -21.38 -8.12 -2.83
N THR A 36 -21.09 -8.26 -1.53
CA THR A 36 -21.17 -7.20 -0.51
C THR A 36 -19.82 -6.65 -0.05
N ALA A 37 -18.74 -7.43 -0.21
CA ALA A 37 -17.41 -7.07 0.30
C ALA A 37 -16.53 -6.39 -0.75
N GLY A 38 -16.83 -6.55 -2.04
CA GLY A 38 -16.01 -6.01 -3.13
C GLY A 38 -14.96 -7.00 -3.60
N CYS A 39 -13.84 -6.48 -4.10
CA CYS A 39 -12.69 -7.26 -4.53
C CYS A 39 -11.86 -7.71 -3.31
N GLU A 40 -12.00 -8.97 -2.90
CA GLU A 40 -11.17 -9.58 -1.87
C GLU A 40 -9.88 -10.07 -2.52
N TYR A 41 -8.74 -9.61 -2.01
CA TYR A 41 -7.43 -10.02 -2.51
C TYR A 41 -6.85 -11.12 -1.61
N GLN A 42 -6.03 -11.97 -2.23
CA GLN A 42 -5.09 -12.82 -1.53
C GLN A 42 -3.69 -12.59 -2.11
N TYR A 43 -2.71 -12.39 -1.24
CA TYR A 43 -1.31 -12.22 -1.62
C TYR A 43 -0.43 -13.16 -0.82
N THR A 44 0.39 -13.94 -1.53
CA THR A 44 1.45 -14.76 -0.95
C THR A 44 2.79 -14.12 -1.31
N TYR A 45 3.59 -13.82 -0.28
CA TYR A 45 4.92 -13.24 -0.44
C TYR A 45 6.00 -14.32 -0.61
N GLY A 46 7.20 -13.90 -1.00
CA GLY A 46 8.32 -14.82 -1.27
C GLY A 46 8.83 -15.58 -0.05
N ASP A 47 8.51 -15.12 1.16
CA ASP A 47 8.79 -15.78 2.43
C ASP A 47 7.63 -16.68 2.92
N PHE A 48 6.65 -16.93 2.05
CA PHE A 48 5.41 -17.69 2.32
C PHE A 48 4.45 -17.03 3.31
N SER A 49 4.70 -15.77 3.71
CA SER A 49 3.69 -15.01 4.44
C SER A 49 2.49 -14.68 3.53
N ILE A 50 1.30 -14.62 4.12
CA ILE A 50 0.03 -14.47 3.40
C ILE A 50 -0.75 -13.28 3.98
N THR A 51 -1.41 -12.53 3.10
CA THR A 51 -2.37 -11.51 3.49
C THR A 51 -3.66 -11.65 2.67
N VAL A 52 -4.79 -11.59 3.36
CA VAL A 52 -6.13 -11.59 2.79
C VAL A 52 -6.86 -10.35 3.29
N GLY A 53 -7.54 -9.65 2.37
CA GLY A 53 -8.27 -8.44 2.72
C GLY A 53 -9.06 -7.86 1.56
N ILE A 54 -9.56 -6.64 1.72
CA ILE A 54 -10.38 -5.98 0.70
C ILE A 54 -9.55 -4.93 -0.04
N LEU A 55 -9.46 -5.05 -1.36
CA LEU A 55 -8.86 -4.02 -2.20
C LEU A 55 -9.75 -2.77 -2.13
N SER A 56 -9.16 -1.66 -1.70
CA SER A 56 -9.88 -0.43 -1.37
C SER A 56 -9.17 0.78 -1.99
N TYR A 57 -9.91 1.87 -2.16
CA TYR A 57 -9.40 3.19 -2.51
C TYR A 57 -9.34 4.07 -1.26
N GLU A 58 -8.34 4.93 -1.20
CA GLU A 58 -8.23 6.03 -0.23
C GLU A 58 -7.44 7.20 -0.86
N THR A 59 -7.43 8.35 -0.19
CA THR A 59 -6.51 9.44 -0.47
C THR A 59 -5.19 9.22 0.22
N LEU A 60 -4.12 9.04 -0.54
CA LEU A 60 -2.76 8.97 -0.02
C LEU A 60 -2.16 10.39 0.04
N THR A 61 -1.69 10.80 1.21
CA THR A 61 -0.96 12.06 1.38
C THR A 61 0.54 11.79 1.41
N LEU A 62 1.29 12.46 0.54
CA LEU A 62 2.76 12.45 0.52
C LEU A 62 3.28 13.86 0.80
N THR A 63 4.32 13.98 1.62
CA THR A 63 4.99 15.26 1.87
C THR A 63 6.22 15.38 0.98
N SER A 64 6.28 16.46 0.20
CA SER A 64 7.43 16.78 -0.65
C SER A 64 8.62 17.32 0.16
N LYS A 65 9.79 17.41 -0.47
CA LYS A 65 11.00 17.99 0.16
C LYS A 65 10.83 19.44 0.63
N SER A 66 9.93 20.21 0.02
CA SER A 66 9.62 21.58 0.44
C SER A 66 8.63 21.65 1.59
N GLY A 67 8.15 20.50 2.10
CA GLY A 67 7.11 20.42 3.13
C GLY A 67 5.69 20.54 2.59
N ALA A 68 5.50 20.74 1.29
CA ALA A 68 4.17 20.79 0.69
C ALA A 68 3.56 19.38 0.64
N GLU A 69 2.29 19.28 1.04
CA GLU A 69 1.50 18.05 0.94
C GLU A 69 0.98 17.86 -0.48
N GLN A 70 1.11 16.64 -0.98
CA GLN A 70 0.53 16.16 -2.22
C GLN A 70 -0.51 15.09 -1.89
N LEU A 71 -1.77 15.39 -2.19
CA LEU A 71 -2.86 14.43 -2.06
C LEU A 71 -3.00 13.64 -3.36
N ILE A 72 -3.12 12.32 -3.24
CA ILE A 72 -3.31 11.38 -4.33
C ILE A 72 -4.65 10.68 -4.09
N PRO A 73 -5.76 11.18 -4.66
CA PRO A 73 -7.07 10.57 -4.49
C PRO A 73 -7.15 9.24 -5.24
N ASN A 74 -8.05 8.37 -4.80
CA ASN A 74 -8.30 7.06 -5.41
C ASN A 74 -7.04 6.18 -5.52
N PHE A 75 -6.14 6.28 -4.53
CA PHE A 75 -5.01 5.37 -4.39
C PHE A 75 -5.53 4.02 -3.92
N ALA A 76 -5.30 2.97 -4.72
CA ALA A 76 -5.69 1.61 -4.40
C ALA A 76 -4.67 0.96 -3.45
N PHE A 77 -5.17 0.38 -2.37
CA PHE A 77 -4.40 -0.35 -1.38
C PHE A 77 -5.18 -1.54 -0.84
N GLY A 78 -4.47 -2.51 -0.26
CA GLY A 78 -5.09 -3.65 0.43
C GLY A 78 -5.44 -3.29 1.86
N CYS A 79 -6.72 -3.36 2.23
CA CYS A 79 -7.16 -3.32 3.62
C CYS A 79 -7.08 -4.73 4.21
N GLY A 80 -5.91 -5.10 4.73
CA GLY A 80 -5.64 -6.44 5.25
C GLY A 80 -6.48 -6.80 6.47
N GLN A 81 -7.11 -7.98 6.44
CA GLN A 81 -8.00 -8.49 7.48
C GLN A 81 -7.41 -9.72 8.17
N ASN A 82 -6.79 -10.63 7.38
CA ASN A 82 -6.05 -11.76 7.90
C ASN A 82 -4.62 -11.69 7.37
N ASN A 83 -3.62 -11.65 8.26
CA ASN A 83 -2.21 -11.55 7.90
C ASN A 83 -1.44 -12.62 8.70
N GLU A 84 -0.83 -13.56 7.98
CA GLU A 84 -0.19 -14.75 8.54
C GLU A 84 1.28 -14.81 8.10
N GLY A 85 2.17 -15.18 9.03
CA GLY A 85 3.62 -15.19 8.82
C GLY A 85 4.34 -14.09 9.57
N ASN A 86 5.65 -13.95 9.31
CA ASN A 86 6.52 -13.02 10.02
C ASN A 86 6.51 -11.62 9.39
N GLY A 87 6.76 -10.57 10.18
CA GLY A 87 6.99 -9.21 9.68
C GLY A 87 5.77 -8.27 9.70
N PHE A 88 4.55 -8.80 9.78
CA PHE A 88 3.33 -7.98 9.93
C PHE A 88 3.20 -7.29 11.30
N ASP A 89 4.09 -7.60 12.23
CA ASP A 89 4.24 -6.95 13.53
C ASP A 89 5.28 -5.81 13.53
N GLN A 90 6.04 -5.63 12.44
CA GLN A 90 7.07 -4.59 12.34
C GLN A 90 6.53 -3.24 11.86
N GLY A 91 5.31 -3.20 11.31
CA GLY A 91 4.69 -1.99 10.78
C GLY A 91 3.19 -2.13 10.56
N ALA A 92 2.57 -1.08 10.04
CA ALA A 92 1.12 -1.05 9.77
C ALA A 92 0.70 -1.84 8.52
N GLY A 93 1.66 -2.15 7.65
CA GLY A 93 1.43 -2.76 6.35
C GLY A 93 2.70 -2.77 5.51
N ILE A 94 2.56 -3.15 4.24
CA ILE A 94 3.66 -3.33 3.30
C ILE A 94 3.47 -2.38 2.10
N VAL A 95 4.54 -1.70 1.71
CA VAL A 95 4.55 -0.81 0.54
C VAL A 95 5.18 -1.52 -0.65
N GLY A 96 4.39 -1.82 -1.68
CA GLY A 96 4.86 -2.47 -2.90
C GLY A 96 5.52 -1.50 -3.89
N LEU A 97 6.81 -1.67 -4.16
CA LEU A 97 7.59 -0.89 -5.13
C LEU A 97 7.82 -1.62 -6.47
N GLY A 98 7.06 -2.68 -6.73
CA GLY A 98 7.15 -3.47 -7.96
C GLY A 98 6.74 -2.71 -9.23
N ARG A 99 6.76 -3.40 -10.37
CA ARG A 99 6.43 -2.83 -11.69
C ARG A 99 4.98 -3.07 -12.12
N GLY A 100 4.18 -3.71 -11.28
CA GLY A 100 2.76 -3.98 -11.54
C GLY A 100 1.88 -2.73 -11.39
N PRO A 101 0.63 -2.76 -11.90
CA PRO A 101 -0.28 -1.61 -11.87
C PRO A 101 -0.71 -1.20 -10.45
N LEU A 102 -0.72 -2.13 -9.50
CA LEU A 102 -1.04 -1.88 -8.09
C LEU A 102 0.14 -1.29 -7.29
N SER A 103 1.35 -1.21 -7.86
CA SER A 103 2.49 -0.68 -7.11
C SER A 103 2.33 0.81 -6.84
N LEU A 104 2.94 1.28 -5.75
CA LEU A 104 2.95 2.70 -5.39
C LEU A 104 3.41 3.57 -6.58
N ILE A 105 4.48 3.17 -7.24
CA ILE A 105 5.09 3.91 -8.35
C ILE A 105 4.16 4.00 -9.56
N SER A 106 3.46 2.91 -9.89
CA SER A 106 2.51 2.90 -11.00
C SER A 106 1.32 3.82 -10.75
N GLN A 107 0.81 3.84 -9.52
CA GLN A 107 -0.35 4.64 -9.15
C GLN A 107 -0.02 6.14 -9.00
N LEU A 108 1.19 6.48 -8.56
CA LEU A 108 1.66 7.88 -8.50
C LEU A 108 1.92 8.52 -9.87
N SER A 109 1.87 7.72 -10.94
CA SER A 109 2.24 8.18 -12.29
C SER A 109 1.38 9.26 -12.90
N ALA A 110 0.17 9.46 -12.36
CA ALA A 110 -0.71 10.56 -12.76
C ALA A 110 -0.19 11.93 -12.28
N SER A 111 0.63 11.94 -11.22
CA SER A 111 1.12 13.18 -10.59
C SER A 111 2.63 13.36 -10.72
N MET A 112 3.38 12.28 -10.96
CA MET A 112 4.85 12.29 -10.99
C MET A 112 5.39 11.26 -12.01
N PRO A 113 6.64 11.38 -12.48
CA PRO A 113 7.26 10.33 -13.30
C PRO A 113 7.26 8.96 -12.61
N LYS A 114 7.14 7.87 -13.41
CA LYS A 114 7.21 6.47 -12.95
C LYS A 114 8.63 6.05 -12.56
N LYS A 115 9.24 6.78 -11.63
CA LYS A 115 10.62 6.58 -11.17
C LYS A 115 10.67 6.77 -9.67
N PHE A 116 11.60 6.05 -9.06
CA PHE A 116 11.96 6.23 -7.66
C PHE A 116 13.43 5.89 -7.47
N SER A 117 13.98 6.39 -6.38
CA SER A 117 15.31 6.03 -5.90
C SER A 117 15.26 5.89 -4.39
N TYR A 118 16.11 5.02 -3.86
CA TYR A 118 16.26 4.84 -2.43
C TYR A 118 17.75 4.81 -2.07
N CYS A 119 18.07 5.23 -0.86
CA CYS A 119 19.40 5.07 -0.28
C CYS A 119 19.22 4.42 1.10
N LEU A 120 19.35 3.09 1.16
CA LEU A 120 19.26 2.37 2.41
C LEU A 120 20.56 2.54 3.18
N MET A 121 20.46 3.10 4.38
CA MET A 121 21.57 3.17 5.31
C MET A 121 21.78 1.81 6.00
N THR A 122 22.98 1.58 6.52
CA THR A 122 23.27 0.33 7.25
C THR A 122 22.48 0.30 8.56
N ILE A 123 22.16 -0.91 9.03
CA ILE A 123 21.46 -1.10 10.31
C ILE A 123 22.32 -0.60 11.49
N ASP A 124 23.64 -0.59 11.32
CA ASP A 124 24.62 -0.15 12.33
C ASP A 124 24.84 1.38 12.36
N ASP A 125 24.37 2.10 11.34
CA ASP A 125 24.44 3.57 11.33
C ASP A 125 23.48 4.10 12.41
N SER A 126 23.99 4.98 13.28
CA SER A 126 23.31 5.49 14.48
C SER A 126 21.82 5.82 14.25
N GLN A 127 20.97 5.47 15.22
CA GLN A 127 19.48 5.60 15.26
C GLN A 127 18.90 6.98 14.89
N SER A 128 19.72 7.99 14.58
CA SER A 128 19.33 9.35 14.22
C SER A 128 19.21 9.63 12.73
N LYS A 129 19.52 8.68 11.84
CA LYS A 129 19.47 8.88 10.38
C LYS A 129 18.36 8.06 9.73
N THR A 130 17.64 8.68 8.80
CA THR A 130 16.55 8.06 8.04
C THR A 130 16.99 7.75 6.61
N SER A 131 16.76 6.51 6.14
CA SER A 131 16.95 6.13 4.73
C SER A 131 15.95 6.86 3.82
N PRO A 132 16.38 7.70 2.85
CA PRO A 132 15.46 8.39 1.97
C PRO A 132 14.88 7.45 0.90
N LEU A 133 13.58 7.60 0.65
CA LEU A 133 12.85 7.08 -0.51
C LEU A 133 12.26 8.28 -1.27
N MET A 134 12.67 8.43 -2.53
CA MET A 134 12.31 9.56 -3.38
C MET A 134 11.50 9.09 -4.58
N PHE A 135 10.41 9.78 -4.89
CA PHE A 135 9.56 9.52 -6.05
C PHE A 135 9.68 10.67 -7.06
N GLY A 136 9.64 10.34 -8.35
CA GLY A 136 9.82 11.27 -9.48
C GLY A 136 11.13 11.10 -10.23
#